data_AF-A0A947M3K1-F1
#
_entry.id   AF-A0A947M3K1-F1
#
_cell.length_a   1.000
_cell.length_b   1.000
_cell.length_c   1.000
_cell.angle_alpha   90.00
_cell.angle_beta   90.00
_cell.angle_gamma   90.00
#
_symmetry.space_group_name_H-M   'P 1'
#
loop_
_entity.id
_entity.type
_entity.pdbx_description
1 polymer ?
#
loop_
_entity_poly.entity_id
_entity_poly.type
_entity_poly.pdbx_seq_one_letter_code
_entity_poly.pdbx_strand_id
1 'polypeptide(L)'
;MGSQTKPDTAQAVPENVDDLLAMIARRHATSGAAHREGSSILYEIGPGWEAAIMARDPAVRRVTTTFALEDAFMDPSVSTILIPHPAAITLTVARRICGRHGMAKTVFFEGGQDEQG
;
A
#
# COMPACT_ATOMS: atom_id res chain seq x y z
N MET A 1 -21.80 37.11 -12.04
CA MET A 1 -22.89 36.25 -11.53
C MET A 1 -23.00 35.10 -12.52
N GLY A 2 -22.83 33.81 -12.26
CA GLY A 2 -22.41 32.91 -11.17
C GLY A 2 -22.09 31.58 -11.90
N SER A 3 -21.68 30.46 -11.34
CA SER A 3 -21.25 30.04 -10.03
C SER A 3 -20.37 28.81 -10.32
N GLN A 4 -19.29 28.69 -9.57
CA GLN A 4 -18.29 27.63 -9.66
C GLN A 4 -18.86 26.35 -9.05
N THR A 5 -19.02 25.27 -9.80
CA THR A 5 -19.24 23.93 -9.26
C THR A 5 -17.91 23.17 -9.30
N LYS A 6 -17.21 23.19 -8.15
CA LYS A 6 -16.10 22.28 -7.87
C LYS A 6 -16.64 20.84 -7.89
N PRO A 7 -15.90 19.85 -8.43
CA PRO A 7 -16.26 18.46 -8.24
C PRO A 7 -16.15 18.11 -6.76
N ASP A 8 -17.24 17.53 -6.26
CA ASP A 8 -17.39 16.93 -4.96
C ASP A 8 -16.33 15.83 -4.81
N THR A 9 -15.26 16.12 -4.06
CA THR A 9 -14.37 15.09 -3.56
C THR A 9 -15.17 14.32 -2.52
N ALA A 10 -15.87 13.29 -2.96
CA ALA A 10 -16.46 12.29 -2.09
C ALA A 10 -15.34 11.57 -1.35
N GLN A 11 -14.85 12.17 -0.25
CA GLN A 11 -14.11 11.45 0.75
C GLN A 11 -15.09 10.45 1.37
N ALA A 12 -14.88 9.16 1.11
CA ALA A 12 -15.54 8.09 1.83
C ALA A 12 -15.31 8.33 3.33
N VAL A 13 -16.37 8.73 4.03
CA VAL A 13 -16.32 9.01 5.45
C VAL A 13 -16.32 7.65 6.14
N PRO A 14 -15.35 7.34 7.02
CA PRO A 14 -15.30 6.05 7.71
C PRO A 14 -16.56 5.89 8.58
N GLU A 15 -17.42 4.95 8.23
CA GLU A 15 -18.66 4.67 8.97
C GLU A 15 -18.39 3.90 10.28
N ASN A 16 -17.19 3.32 10.43
CA ASN A 16 -16.76 2.54 11.58
C ASN A 16 -15.39 2.98 12.09
N VAL A 17 -15.16 2.85 13.41
CA VAL A 17 -13.87 3.21 14.05
C VAL A 17 -12.68 2.45 13.43
N ASP A 18 -12.90 1.19 13.03
CA ASP A 18 -11.87 0.36 12.39
C ASP A 18 -11.44 0.92 11.03
N ASP A 19 -12.41 1.45 10.25
CA ASP A 19 -12.14 2.10 8.96
C ASP A 19 -11.36 3.41 9.13
N LEU A 20 -11.70 4.19 10.16
CA LEU A 20 -10.96 5.40 10.54
C LEU A 20 -9.52 5.06 10.93
N LEU A 21 -9.31 4.00 11.72
CA LEU A 21 -7.99 3.54 12.13
C LEU A 21 -7.16 3.07 10.92
N ALA A 22 -7.76 2.32 9.99
CA ALA A 22 -7.11 1.88 8.77
C ALA A 22 -6.75 3.07 7.85
N MET A 23 -7.61 4.07 7.76
CA MET A 23 -7.31 5.31 7.03
C MET A 23 -6.14 6.07 7.69
N ILE A 24 -6.12 6.19 9.02
CA ILE A 24 -5.03 6.84 9.75
C ILE A 24 -3.72 6.07 9.56
N ALA A 25 -3.74 4.74 9.67
CA ALA A 25 -2.58 3.88 9.45
C ALA A 25 -2.00 4.06 8.05
N ARG A 26 -2.85 4.06 7.00
CA ARG A 26 -2.42 4.33 5.61
C ARG A 26 -1.83 5.72 5.47
N ARG A 27 -2.46 6.74 6.02
CA ARG A 27 -1.96 8.11 5.95
C ARG A 27 -0.59 8.25 6.62
N HIS A 28 -0.42 7.63 7.79
CA HIS A 28 0.85 7.65 8.50
C HIS A 28 1.94 6.92 7.70
N ALA A 29 1.66 5.71 7.20
CA ALA A 29 2.57 4.95 6.36
C ALA A 29 2.97 5.69 5.06
N THR A 30 2.06 6.44 4.45
CA THR A 30 2.37 7.25 3.25
C THR A 30 3.17 8.52 3.52
N SER A 31 3.44 8.86 4.79
CA SER A 31 4.24 10.04 5.15
C SER A 31 5.75 9.81 4.98
N GLY A 32 6.18 8.57 4.76
CA GLY A 32 7.57 8.19 4.51
C GLY A 32 8.02 8.42 3.06
N ALA A 33 9.26 7.99 2.77
CA ALA A 33 9.80 8.02 1.42
C ALA A 33 9.02 7.09 0.49
N ALA A 34 8.60 7.61 -0.66
CA ALA A 34 7.88 6.87 -1.68
C ALA A 34 8.80 6.55 -2.86
N HIS A 35 8.87 5.28 -3.23
CA HIS A 35 9.55 4.82 -4.43
C HIS A 35 8.52 4.61 -5.54
N ARG A 36 8.60 5.44 -6.59
CA ARG A 36 7.73 5.31 -7.75
C ARG A 36 8.39 4.40 -8.77
N GLU A 37 7.74 3.27 -9.05
CA GLU A 37 8.19 2.27 -10.02
C GLU A 37 7.05 2.07 -11.03
N GLY A 38 7.27 2.55 -12.27
CA GLY A 38 6.23 2.60 -13.29
C GLY A 38 4.99 3.41 -12.85
N SER A 39 3.83 2.77 -12.89
CA SER A 39 2.55 3.36 -12.44
C SER A 39 2.28 3.18 -10.95
N SER A 40 3.09 2.39 -10.25
CA SER A 40 2.88 2.01 -8.86
C SER A 40 3.73 2.82 -7.90
N ILE A 41 3.31 2.86 -6.63
CA ILE A 41 4.02 3.54 -5.55
C ILE A 41 4.31 2.51 -4.47
N LEU A 42 5.59 2.37 -4.12
CA LEU A 42 6.06 1.53 -3.04
C LEU A 42 6.47 2.42 -1.87
N TYR A 43 5.91 2.14 -0.68
CA TYR A 43 6.27 2.77 0.58
C TYR A 43 6.97 1.74 1.44
N GLU A 44 8.17 2.09 1.92
CA GLU A 44 8.86 1.30 2.92
C GLU A 44 8.37 1.74 4.30
N ILE A 45 7.83 0.80 5.06
CA ILE A 45 7.32 1.03 6.41
C ILE A 45 8.13 0.20 7.40
N GLY A 46 8.33 0.73 8.61
CA GLY A 46 8.92 -0.03 9.70
C GLY A 46 7.92 -1.00 10.33
N PRO A 47 8.41 -1.98 11.12
CA PRO A 47 7.54 -2.80 11.94
C PRO A 47 6.82 -1.90 12.96
N GLY A 48 5.50 -1.86 12.89
CA GLY A 48 4.72 -0.84 13.59
C GLY A 48 3.24 -1.16 13.72
N TRP A 49 2.54 -0.27 14.44
CA TRP A 49 1.10 -0.39 14.65
C TRP A 49 0.34 -0.21 13.32
N GLU A 50 0.90 0.55 12.38
CA GLU A 50 0.34 0.80 11.05
C GLU A 50 0.22 -0.49 10.25
N ALA A 51 1.30 -1.28 10.20
CA ALA A 51 1.32 -2.57 9.52
C ALA A 51 0.33 -3.56 10.18
N ALA A 52 0.26 -3.57 11.51
CA ALA A 52 -0.68 -4.42 12.24
C ALA A 52 -2.15 -4.06 11.98
N ILE A 53 -2.46 -2.78 11.85
CA ILE A 53 -3.81 -2.31 11.49
C ILE A 53 -4.11 -2.64 10.02
N MET A 54 -3.19 -2.34 9.10
CA MET A 54 -3.35 -2.67 7.67
C MET A 54 -3.51 -4.16 7.42
N ALA A 55 -2.84 -5.01 8.20
CA ALA A 55 -2.97 -6.46 8.08
C ALA A 55 -4.37 -6.97 8.42
N ARG A 56 -5.19 -6.16 9.08
CA ARG A 56 -6.59 -6.46 9.44
C ARG A 56 -7.60 -5.75 8.52
N ASP A 57 -7.14 -4.78 7.72
CA ASP A 57 -7.97 -4.02 6.79
C ASP A 57 -8.37 -4.91 5.58
N PRO A 58 -9.67 -5.17 5.35
CA PRO A 58 -10.11 -5.97 4.22
C PRO A 58 -9.81 -5.33 2.85
N ALA A 59 -9.59 -4.01 2.80
CA ALA A 59 -9.19 -3.30 1.58
C ALA A 59 -7.70 -3.49 1.23
N VAL A 60 -6.91 -4.09 2.13
CA VAL A 60 -5.48 -4.32 1.95
C VAL A 60 -5.22 -5.79 1.68
N ARG A 61 -4.64 -6.11 0.51
CA ARG A 61 -4.22 -7.46 0.21
C ARG A 61 -2.87 -7.74 0.85
N ARG A 62 -2.84 -8.63 1.85
CA ARG A 62 -1.59 -9.12 2.44
C ARG A 62 -0.96 -10.21 1.56
N VAL A 63 0.33 -10.08 1.25
CA VAL A 63 1.07 -11.05 0.42
C VAL A 63 2.41 -11.40 1.07
N THR A 64 2.75 -12.70 1.09
CA THR A 64 3.98 -13.19 1.75
C THR A 64 4.95 -13.88 0.81
N THR A 65 4.57 -14.07 -0.46
CA THR A 65 5.39 -14.73 -1.48
C THR A 65 5.36 -13.95 -2.78
N THR A 66 6.42 -14.07 -3.58
CA THR A 66 6.54 -13.42 -4.88
C THR A 66 5.37 -13.78 -5.81
N PHE A 67 4.92 -15.04 -5.79
CA PHE A 67 3.78 -15.49 -6.58
C PHE A 67 2.48 -14.77 -6.18
N ALA A 68 2.21 -14.66 -4.88
CA ALA A 68 1.02 -13.94 -4.39
C ALA A 68 1.09 -12.44 -4.70
N LEU A 69 2.30 -11.87 -4.75
CA LEU A 69 2.50 -10.48 -5.16
C LEU A 69 2.19 -10.30 -6.66
N GLU A 70 2.68 -11.17 -7.54
CA GLU A 70 2.34 -11.11 -8.98
C GLU A 70 0.83 -11.32 -9.21
N ASP A 71 0.20 -12.27 -8.53
CA ASP A 71 -1.25 -12.50 -8.57
C ASP A 71 -2.03 -11.24 -8.15
N ALA A 72 -1.64 -10.63 -7.02
CA ALA A 72 -2.23 -9.39 -6.55
C ALA A 72 -2.02 -8.22 -7.53
N PHE A 73 -0.95 -8.23 -8.32
CA PHE A 73 -0.72 -7.24 -9.37
C PHE A 73 -1.58 -7.45 -10.62
N MET A 74 -1.98 -8.69 -10.90
CA MET A 74 -2.89 -9.03 -12.01
C MET A 74 -4.37 -8.82 -11.66
N ASP A 75 -4.74 -8.90 -10.38
CA ASP A 75 -6.11 -8.68 -9.91
C ASP A 75 -6.48 -7.18 -9.95
N PRO A 76 -7.41 -6.73 -10.83
CA PRO A 76 -7.79 -5.32 -10.90
C PRO A 76 -8.58 -4.83 -9.68
N SER A 77 -9.15 -5.73 -8.88
CA SER A 77 -9.87 -5.39 -7.65
C SER A 77 -8.93 -5.05 -6.49
N VAL A 78 -7.65 -5.37 -6.59
CA VAL A 78 -6.64 -5.04 -5.57
C VAL A 78 -5.98 -3.70 -5.90
N SER A 79 -6.21 -2.69 -5.07
CA SER A 79 -5.53 -1.38 -5.19
C SER A 79 -4.39 -1.18 -4.20
N THR A 80 -4.45 -1.86 -3.05
CA THR A 80 -3.48 -1.72 -1.96
C THR A 80 -2.94 -3.09 -1.54
N ILE A 81 -1.63 -3.19 -1.43
CA ILE A 81 -0.91 -4.43 -1.10
C ILE A 81 -0.02 -4.17 0.12
N LEU A 82 0.01 -5.09 1.07
CA LEU A 82 0.94 -5.11 2.19
C LEU A 82 1.84 -6.35 2.09
N ILE A 83 3.16 -6.11 2.08
CA ILE A 83 4.21 -7.11 2.17
C ILE A 83 4.78 -7.03 3.59
N PRO A 84 4.42 -7.93 4.52
CA PRO A 84 4.87 -7.86 5.90
C PRO A 84 6.30 -8.45 6.03
N HIS A 85 6.99 -8.14 7.13
CA HIS A 85 8.37 -8.53 7.43
C HIS A 85 8.66 -10.05 7.39
N PRO A 86 7.73 -10.98 7.75
CA PRO A 86 7.97 -12.41 7.54
C PRO A 86 7.80 -12.86 6.07
N ALA A 87 7.58 -11.96 5.11
CA ALA A 87 7.44 -12.31 3.70
C ALA A 87 8.77 -12.76 3.08
N ALA A 88 8.71 -13.79 2.24
CA ALA A 88 9.84 -14.22 1.42
C ALA A 88 9.96 -13.36 0.15
N ILE A 89 9.93 -12.03 0.31
CA ILE A 89 9.99 -11.05 -0.76
C ILE A 89 11.01 -9.99 -0.36
N THR A 90 12.04 -9.79 -1.19
CA THR A 90 13.01 -8.71 -0.98
C THR A 90 12.50 -7.41 -1.58
N LEU A 91 13.01 -6.28 -1.09
CA LEU A 91 12.69 -4.96 -1.63
C LEU A 91 12.98 -4.86 -3.14
N THR A 92 14.11 -5.42 -3.58
CA THR A 92 14.48 -5.47 -5.00
C THR A 92 13.43 -6.23 -5.84
N VAL A 93 12.92 -7.35 -5.33
CA VAL A 93 11.87 -8.13 -6.01
C VAL A 93 10.57 -7.35 -6.05
N ALA A 94 10.19 -6.71 -4.94
CA ALA A 94 8.98 -5.88 -4.87
C ALA A 94 9.05 -4.73 -5.90
N ARG A 95 10.16 -3.98 -5.95
CA ARG A 95 10.39 -2.91 -6.93
C ARG A 95 10.32 -3.42 -8.37
N ARG A 96 10.96 -4.56 -8.66
CA ARG A 96 10.94 -5.18 -10.00
C ARG A 96 9.53 -5.53 -10.44
N ILE A 97 8.70 -6.08 -9.55
CA ILE A 97 7.30 -6.39 -9.87
C ILE A 97 6.50 -5.10 -10.06
N CYS A 98 6.64 -4.12 -9.17
CA CYS A 98 5.99 -2.82 -9.31
C CYS A 98 6.26 -2.16 -10.68
N GLY A 99 7.51 -2.22 -11.16
CA GLY A 99 7.89 -1.64 -12.46
C GLY A 99 7.47 -2.47 -13.69
N ARG A 100 7.20 -3.78 -13.53
CA ARG A 100 6.82 -4.67 -14.63
C ARG A 100 5.35 -4.55 -15.01
N HIS A 101 4.49 -4.28 -14.05
CA HIS A 101 3.05 -4.22 -14.25
C HIS A 101 2.57 -2.77 -14.48
N GLY A 102 1.77 -2.56 -15.53
CA GLY A 102 1.27 -1.23 -15.89
C GLY A 102 0.13 -0.71 -15.01
N MET A 103 -0.44 -1.55 -14.13
CA MET A 103 -1.52 -1.17 -13.22
C MET A 103 -0.95 -0.44 -12.01
N ALA A 104 -1.50 0.74 -11.72
CA ALA A 104 -1.13 1.52 -10.56
C ALA A 104 -1.61 0.86 -9.27
N LYS A 105 -0.68 0.47 -8.40
CA LYS A 105 -0.97 -0.06 -7.06
C LYS A 105 -0.16 0.67 -6.00
N THR A 106 -0.71 0.73 -4.80
CA THR A 106 0.01 1.17 -3.62
C THR A 106 0.52 -0.05 -2.87
N VAL A 107 1.84 -0.16 -2.74
CA VAL A 107 2.51 -1.28 -2.06
C VAL A 107 3.16 -0.76 -0.79
N PHE A 108 2.82 -1.34 0.34
CA PHE A 108 3.51 -1.13 1.61
C PHE A 108 4.44 -2.31 1.86
N PHE A 109 5.74 -2.05 1.96
CA PHE A 109 6.78 -3.03 2.23
C PHE A 109 7.28 -2.83 3.65
N GLU A 110 6.99 -3.78 4.54
CA GLU A 110 7.50 -3.79 5.90
C GLU A 110 8.95 -4.29 5.87
N GLY A 111 9.89 -3.35 5.80
CA GLY A 111 11.31 -3.63 5.73
C GLY A 111 11.82 -4.22 7.03
N GLY A 112 12.56 -5.32 6.93
CA GLY A 112 13.50 -5.68 7.99
C GLY A 112 14.55 -4.60 8.13
N GLN A 113 15.03 -4.35 9.34
CA GLN A 113 16.15 -3.45 9.61
C GLN A 113 17.47 -4.02 9.06
N ASP A 114 17.56 -4.30 7.77
CA ASP A 114 18.77 -4.80 7.12
C ASP A 114 18.74 -4.27 5.69
N GLU A 115 19.23 -3.05 5.48
CA GLU A 115 20.00 -2.59 4.29
C GLU A 115 20.53 -1.15 4.56
N GLN A 116 21.15 -0.93 5.72
CA GLN A 116 22.17 0.12 5.90
C GLN A 116 23.47 -0.59 6.29
N GLY A 117 24.19 -1.06 5.27
CA GLY A 117 25.56 -1.59 5.36
C GLY A 117 26.40 -1.02 4.24
#